data_AF-B9VL95-F1
#
_entry.id   AF-B9VL95-F1
#
_cell.length_a   1.000
_cell.length_b   1.000
_cell.length_c   1.000
_cell.angle_alpha   90.00
_cell.angle_beta   90.00
_cell.angle_gamma   90.00
#
_symmetry.space_group_name_H-M   'P 1'
#
loop_
_entity.id
_entity.type
_entity.pdbx_description
1 polymer ?
#
loop_
_entity_poly.entity_id
_entity_poly.type
_entity_poly.pdbx_seq_one_letter_code
_entity_poly.pdbx_strand_id
1 'polypeptide(L)'
;SIAGFHLRKKMPVGVAVTLRRDFMYSFLDRLINLALPRLRDFPGLSQQSFDGCGNYNFGLNEQLMFPEIQYDQIDQIRGMDISIVTTAQTDSEGFALLKAFGMPFKEKA
;
A
#
# COMPACT_ATOMS: atom_id res chain seq x y z
N SER A 1 13.56 -22.74 -12.24
CA SER A 1 14.63 -22.40 -11.28
C SER A 1 15.29 -21.16 -11.81
N ILE A 2 15.27 -20.05 -11.07
CA ILE A 2 16.05 -18.86 -11.45
C ILE A 2 17.34 -18.94 -10.64
N ALA A 3 18.41 -19.43 -11.27
CA ALA A 3 19.63 -19.85 -10.59
C ALA A 3 20.31 -18.70 -9.81
N GLY A 4 20.18 -17.45 -10.28
CA GLY A 4 20.77 -16.27 -9.64
C GLY A 4 20.17 -15.88 -8.28
N PHE A 5 18.97 -16.36 -7.95
CA PHE A 5 18.31 -16.10 -6.65
C PHE A 5 18.27 -17.35 -5.76
N HIS A 6 18.96 -18.43 -6.14
CA HIS A 6 18.94 -19.72 -5.44
C HIS A 6 17.52 -20.31 -5.21
N LEU A 7 16.53 -19.89 -6.02
CA LEU A 7 15.14 -20.29 -5.86
C LEU A 7 14.87 -21.67 -6.47
N ARG A 8 14.33 -22.57 -5.65
CA ARG A 8 13.83 -23.88 -6.08
C ARG A 8 12.31 -23.87 -6.20
N LYS A 9 11.78 -24.80 -7.00
CA LYS A 9 10.33 -24.95 -7.18
C LYS A 9 9.67 -25.24 -5.82
N LYS A 10 8.57 -24.54 -5.52
CA LYS A 10 7.82 -24.58 -4.25
C LYS A 10 8.51 -23.94 -3.03
N MET A 11 9.62 -23.22 -3.19
CA MET A 11 10.13 -22.39 -2.09
C MET A 11 9.20 -21.19 -1.85
N PRO A 12 8.82 -20.90 -0.59
CA PRO A 12 8.06 -19.69 -0.27
C PRO A 12 8.95 -18.46 -0.48
N VAL A 13 8.44 -17.46 -1.20
CA VAL A 13 9.17 -16.22 -1.53
C VAL A 13 8.55 -15.00 -0.84
N GLY A 14 7.22 -15.01 -0.64
CA GLY A 14 6.50 -13.92 -0.02
C GLY A 14 5.09 -14.32 0.37
N VAL A 15 4.37 -13.37 0.95
CA VAL A 15 2.97 -13.51 1.37
C VAL A 15 2.15 -12.46 0.64
N ALA A 16 0.95 -12.84 0.20
CA ALA A 16 0.01 -11.94 -0.44
C ALA A 16 -1.38 -12.15 0.16
N VAL A 17 -2.15 -11.07 0.26
CA VAL A 17 -3.54 -11.08 0.70
C VAL A 17 -4.38 -10.26 -0.26
N THR A 18 -5.62 -10.68 -0.48
CA THR A 18 -6.60 -9.92 -1.26
C THR A 18 -7.77 -9.56 -0.36
N LEU A 19 -7.95 -8.27 -0.12
CA LEU A 19 -9.07 -7.75 0.67
C LEU A 19 -10.21 -7.37 -0.28
N ARG A 20 -11.46 -7.72 0.09
CA ARG A 20 -12.66 -7.39 -0.68
C ARG A 20 -13.79 -6.95 0.24
N ARG A 21 -14.72 -6.15 -0.29
CA ARG A 21 -15.93 -5.68 0.42
C ARG A 21 -15.55 -4.98 1.74
N ASP A 22 -16.18 -5.35 2.85
CA ASP A 22 -16.07 -4.64 4.14
C ASP A 22 -14.63 -4.64 4.69
N PHE A 23 -13.89 -5.74 4.51
CA PHE A 23 -12.49 -5.81 4.94
C PHE A 23 -11.59 -4.87 4.14
N MET A 24 -11.89 -4.65 2.86
CA MET A 24 -11.14 -3.72 2.02
C MET A 24 -11.34 -2.28 2.49
N TYR A 25 -12.60 -1.86 2.67
CA TYR A 25 -12.89 -0.50 3.13
C TYR A 25 -12.41 -0.25 4.56
N SER A 26 -12.53 -1.24 5.45
CA SER A 26 -12.02 -1.14 6.82
C SER A 26 -10.49 -1.02 6.86
N PHE A 27 -9.78 -1.73 5.99
CA PHE A 27 -8.33 -1.59 5.87
C PHE A 27 -7.95 -0.24 5.27
N LEU A 28 -8.65 0.22 4.23
CA LEU A 28 -8.41 1.52 3.59
C LEU A 28 -8.59 2.67 4.59
N ASP A 29 -9.64 2.62 5.40
CA ASP A 29 -9.90 3.60 6.46
C ASP A 29 -8.75 3.66 7.47
N ARG A 30 -8.34 2.50 8.01
CA ARG A 30 -7.19 2.42 8.92
C ARG A 30 -5.88 2.85 8.27
N LEU A 31 -5.69 2.52 6.99
CA LEU A 31 -4.50 2.92 6.25
C LEU A 31 -4.41 4.45 6.17
N ILE A 32 -5.49 5.10 5.74
CA ILE A 32 -5.54 6.55 5.53
C ILE A 32 -5.51 7.32 6.85
N ASN A 33 -6.36 6.93 7.81
CA ASN A 33 -6.60 7.72 9.02
C ASN A 33 -5.67 7.36 10.18
N LEU A 34 -5.02 6.19 10.16
CA LEU A 34 -4.24 5.69 11.29
C LEU A 34 -2.77 5.41 10.90
N ALA A 35 -2.53 4.67 9.82
CA ALA A 35 -1.18 4.24 9.46
C ALA A 35 -0.36 5.34 8.77
N LEU A 36 -0.87 5.93 7.69
CA LEU A 36 -0.14 6.94 6.91
C LEU A 36 0.26 8.19 7.73
N PRO A 37 -0.58 8.74 8.63
CA PRO A 37 -0.18 9.89 9.45
C PRO A 37 0.93 9.60 10.46
N ARG A 38 1.17 8.31 10.78
CA ARG A 38 2.21 7.88 11.72
C ARG A 38 3.55 7.62 11.04
N LEU A 39 3.59 7.67 9.70
CA LEU A 39 4.84 7.63 8.95
C LEU A 39 5.68 8.87 9.29
N ARG A 40 6.90 8.63 9.73
CA ARG A 40 7.87 9.69 10.00
C ARG A 40 8.24 10.40 8.69
N ASP A 41 8.29 11.72 8.72
CA ASP A 41 8.67 12.58 7.59
C ASP A 41 7.86 12.31 6.31
N PHE A 42 6.56 11.99 6.45
CA PHE A 42 5.67 11.66 5.33
C PHE A 42 5.36 12.88 4.45
N PRO A 43 5.88 12.97 3.21
CA PRO A 43 5.66 14.12 2.33
C PRO A 43 4.33 14.04 1.57
N GLY A 44 3.51 13.03 1.85
CA GLY A 44 2.36 12.65 1.03
C GLY A 44 2.72 11.64 -0.06
N LEU A 45 1.69 10.97 -0.58
CA LEU A 45 1.79 9.96 -1.61
C LEU A 45 1.99 10.58 -3.00
N SER A 46 2.82 9.95 -3.84
CA SER A 46 3.07 10.42 -5.20
C SER A 46 1.85 10.21 -6.09
N GLN A 47 1.51 11.21 -6.89
CA GLN A 47 0.48 11.10 -7.94
C GLN A 47 1.00 10.35 -9.18
N GLN A 48 2.28 10.02 -9.25
CA GLN A 48 2.87 9.35 -10.42
C GLN A 48 2.75 7.81 -10.34
N SER A 49 2.27 7.27 -9.22
CA SER A 49 2.21 5.82 -9.01
C SER A 49 0.90 5.17 -9.51
N PHE A 50 0.15 5.89 -10.36
CA PHE A 50 -0.94 5.32 -11.11
C PHE A 50 -0.43 4.57 -12.34
N ASP A 51 -1.18 3.58 -12.81
CA ASP A 51 -0.78 2.69 -13.91
C ASP A 51 -1.32 3.08 -15.30
N GLY A 52 -2.00 4.23 -15.42
CA GLY A 52 -2.67 4.68 -16.64
C GLY A 52 -4.15 4.29 -16.72
N CYS A 53 -4.57 3.30 -15.92
CA CYS A 53 -5.94 2.77 -15.88
C CYS A 53 -6.61 3.03 -14.53
N GLY A 54 -6.16 4.05 -13.78
CA GLY A 54 -6.79 4.41 -12.51
C GLY A 54 -6.54 3.45 -11.35
N ASN A 55 -5.61 2.50 -11.47
CA ASN A 55 -5.16 1.72 -10.32
C ASN A 55 -3.96 2.41 -9.68
N TYR A 56 -3.87 2.33 -8.35
CA TYR A 56 -2.83 3.00 -7.58
C TYR A 56 -1.95 2.00 -6.85
N ASN A 57 -0.64 2.10 -7.01
CA ASN A 57 0.32 1.18 -6.39
C ASN A 57 1.36 1.96 -5.59
N PHE A 58 1.66 1.55 -4.36
CA PHE A 58 2.74 2.14 -3.59
C PHE A 58 3.31 1.16 -2.58
N GLY A 59 4.59 1.37 -2.23
CA GLY A 59 5.29 0.58 -1.23
C GLY A 59 5.40 1.31 0.10
N LEU A 60 5.38 0.53 1.18
CA LEU A 60 5.69 0.95 2.53
C LEU A 60 6.98 0.22 2.97
N ASN A 61 7.92 0.95 3.56
CA ASN A 61 9.22 0.39 3.93
C ASN A 61 9.19 -0.41 5.26
N GLU A 62 8.20 -0.15 6.09
CA GLU A 62 8.05 -0.74 7.42
C GLU A 62 6.60 -1.13 7.67
N GLN A 63 6.36 -2.04 8.61
CA GLN A 63 5.01 -2.41 9.05
C GLN A 63 4.59 -1.71 10.35
N LEU A 64 5.53 -1.07 11.05
CA LEU A 64 5.35 -0.51 12.40
C LEU A 64 4.39 0.68 12.50
N MET A 65 3.98 1.27 11.36
CA MET A 65 3.00 2.36 11.39
C MET A 65 1.61 1.90 11.85
N PHE A 66 1.29 0.62 11.68
CA PHE A 66 0.02 0.03 12.11
C PHE A 66 0.03 -0.17 13.63
N PRO A 67 -0.85 0.50 14.41
CA PRO A 67 -0.90 0.34 15.87
C PRO A 67 -1.26 -1.07 16.32
N GLU A 68 -1.87 -1.88 15.46
CA GLU A 68 -2.19 -3.28 15.74
C GLU A 68 -0.93 -4.14 15.87
N ILE A 69 0.21 -3.68 15.33
CA ILE A 69 1.46 -4.41 15.37
C ILE A 69 2.22 -4.07 16.66
N GLN A 70 2.47 -5.10 17.46
CA GLN A 70 3.25 -4.99 18.68
C GLN A 70 4.74 -5.08 18.35
N TYR A 71 5.49 -4.03 18.68
CA TYR A 71 6.93 -3.93 18.42
C TYR A 71 7.71 -5.15 18.98
N ASP A 72 7.37 -5.57 20.20
CA ASP A 72 8.07 -6.66 20.90
C ASP A 72 7.89 -8.05 20.25
N GLN A 73 6.91 -8.20 19.35
CA GLN A 73 6.64 -9.46 18.64
C GLN A 73 7.29 -9.54 17.26
N ILE A 74 8.04 -8.50 16.84
CA ILE A 74 8.63 -8.44 15.51
C ILE A 74 10.11 -8.80 15.56
N ASP A 75 10.49 -9.81 14.80
CA ASP A 75 11.90 -10.18 14.63
C ASP A 75 12.67 -9.21 13.69
N GLN A 76 11.98 -8.68 12.66
CA GLN A 76 12.59 -7.79 11.65
C GLN A 76 11.57 -6.84 11.03
N ILE A 77 12.02 -5.62 10.71
CA ILE A 77 11.27 -4.68 9.88
C ILE A 77 11.14 -5.24 8.46
N ARG A 78 9.91 -5.31 7.96
CA ARG A 78 9.53 -5.78 6.63
C ARG A 78 8.63 -4.74 5.97
N GLY A 79 8.97 -4.38 4.75
CA GLY A 79 8.08 -3.56 3.92
C GLY A 79 6.89 -4.36 3.39
N MET A 80 5.96 -3.63 2.77
CA MET A 80 4.84 -4.21 2.04
C MET A 80 4.48 -3.33 0.85
N ASP A 81 3.99 -3.96 -0.22
CA ASP A 81 3.42 -3.27 -1.36
C ASP A 81 1.90 -3.31 -1.30
N ILE A 82 1.26 -2.18 -1.57
CA ILE A 82 -0.20 -2.03 -1.57
C ILE A 82 -0.65 -1.63 -2.97
N SER A 83 -1.59 -2.40 -3.51
CA SER A 83 -2.22 -2.16 -4.80
C SER A 83 -3.73 -1.93 -4.61
N ILE A 84 -4.19 -0.73 -4.96
CA ILE A 84 -5.60 -0.36 -4.94
C ILE A 84 -6.11 -0.43 -6.37
N VAL A 85 -6.96 -1.42 -6.63
CA VAL A 85 -7.56 -1.65 -7.95
C VAL A 85 -8.94 -1.01 -7.99
N THR A 86 -9.19 -0.20 -9.01
CA THR A 86 -10.48 0.50 -9.19
C THR A 86 -11.13 0.14 -10.52
N THR A 87 -12.33 0.64 -10.74
CA THR A 87 -13.05 0.53 -12.03
C THR A 87 -12.90 1.78 -12.90
N ALA A 88 -12.11 2.76 -12.44
CA ALA A 88 -11.81 3.96 -13.21
C ALA A 88 -11.12 3.57 -14.53
N GLN A 89 -11.31 4.37 -15.57
CA GLN A 89 -10.67 4.15 -16.86
C GLN A 89 -9.43 5.02 -17.04
N THR A 90 -9.31 6.07 -16.23
CA THR A 90 -8.21 7.03 -16.30
C THR A 90 -7.63 7.32 -14.92
N ASP A 91 -6.37 7.71 -14.88
CA ASP A 91 -5.70 8.12 -13.64
C ASP A 91 -6.34 9.34 -12.99
N SER A 92 -6.97 10.22 -13.79
CA SER A 92 -7.67 11.38 -13.26
C SER A 92 -8.91 10.98 -12.43
N GLU A 93 -9.67 10.01 -12.91
CA GLU A 93 -10.81 9.44 -12.18
C GLU A 93 -10.34 8.69 -10.93
N GLY A 94 -9.32 7.85 -11.06
CA GLY A 94 -8.75 7.11 -9.93
C GLY A 94 -8.19 8.04 -8.85
N PHE A 95 -7.50 9.09 -9.25
CA PHE A 95 -7.00 10.12 -8.35
C PHE A 95 -8.13 10.88 -7.65
N ALA A 96 -9.15 11.33 -8.40
CA ALA A 96 -10.29 12.04 -7.82
C ALA A 96 -11.03 11.17 -6.79
N LEU A 97 -11.21 9.88 -7.09
CA LEU A 97 -11.82 8.92 -6.18
C LEU A 97 -11.01 8.77 -4.89
N LEU A 98 -9.72 8.46 -4.99
CA LEU A 98 -8.85 8.27 -3.82
C LEU A 98 -8.71 9.56 -3.02
N LYS A 99 -8.67 10.71 -3.68
CA LYS A 99 -8.65 12.02 -3.01
C LYS A 99 -9.96 12.26 -2.24
N ALA A 100 -11.11 11.88 -2.79
CA ALA A 100 -12.40 11.96 -2.10
C ALA A 100 -12.49 11.02 -0.88
N PHE A 101 -11.79 9.88 -0.91
CA PHE A 101 -11.62 8.99 0.24
C PHE A 101 -10.64 9.54 1.31
N GLY A 102 -10.01 10.69 1.06
CA GLY A 102 -9.07 11.30 2.01
C GLY A 102 -7.62 10.83 1.86
N MET A 103 -7.27 10.17 0.75
CA MET A 103 -5.89 9.71 0.52
C MET A 103 -4.92 10.92 0.50
N PRO A 104 -3.87 10.92 1.35
CA PRO A 104 -3.00 12.07 1.50
C PRO A 104 -1.94 12.12 0.39
N PHE A 105 -2.33 12.63 -0.78
CA PHE A 105 -1.41 12.87 -1.88
C PHE A 105 -0.54 14.10 -1.62
N LYS A 106 0.71 14.06 -2.10
CA LYS A 106 1.61 15.20 -2.10
C LYS A 106 0.98 16.34 -2.91
N GLU A 107 0.88 17.53 -2.30
CA GLU A 107 0.46 18.74 -3.02
C GLU A 107 1.51 19.09 -4.08
N LYS A 108 1.05 19.48 -5.27
CA LYS A 108 1.95 20.07 -6.26
C LYS A 108 2.33 21.46 -5.74
N ALA A 109 3.57 21.60 -5.27
CA ALA A 109 4.19 22.90 -5.06
C ALA A 109 4.38 23.62 -6.41
#